data_AF-A0A1G8EUQ3-F1
#
_entry.id   AF-A0A1G8EUQ3-F1
#
_cell.length_a   1.000
_cell.length_b   1.000
_cell.length_c   1.000
_cell.angle_alpha   90.00
_cell.angle_beta   90.00
_cell.angle_gamma   90.00
#
_symmetry.space_group_name_H-M   'P 1'
#
loop_
_entity.id
_entity.type
_entity.pdbx_description
1 polymer ?
#
loop_
_entity_poly.entity_id
_entity_poly.type
_entity_poly.pdbx_seq_one_letter_code
_entity_poly.pdbx_strand_id
1 'polypeptide(L)'
;MIKLSGVIITFNEERNIEQCLQSLVDVVDEIIVVDSFSTDNTKAICKAFNVTFIEQEFLGYIEQKNFALSQASFNYVVSLDGDEALSKTLQKSIIDLKSSWKFDGYYANRFNNFCGQWIKHSDWYPNKKLRIFDRRCAEWKGINPHDNVQLHNAKAKFGHLKGDILHKTYQTYSEFNQKTEYFSTIAAKAYFDSGKKSSLLKIIWNPTWAFFKSYFLRLGFLDGFNGFVICVQTANITFLKYSKLRELEKINRP
;
A
#
# COMPACT_ATOMS: atom_id res chain seq x y z
N MET A 1 -12.88 -24.93 -11.36
CA MET A 1 -12.45 -23.91 -10.38
C MET A 1 -12.04 -22.66 -11.15
N ILE A 2 -12.27 -21.48 -10.57
CA ILE A 2 -11.81 -20.22 -11.16
C ILE A 2 -10.28 -20.20 -11.19
N LYS A 3 -9.71 -19.66 -12.27
CA LYS A 3 -8.28 -19.41 -12.37
C LYS A 3 -7.96 -17.97 -11.97
N LEU A 4 -6.86 -17.79 -11.26
CA LEU A 4 -6.37 -16.51 -10.74
C LEU A 4 -5.01 -16.17 -11.34
N SER A 5 -4.82 -14.89 -11.68
CA SER A 5 -3.50 -14.33 -11.99
C SER A 5 -2.97 -13.55 -10.79
N GLY A 6 -1.77 -13.86 -10.33
CA GLY A 6 -1.02 -12.98 -9.43
C GLY A 6 -0.35 -11.88 -10.25
N VAL A 7 -0.66 -10.61 -10.01
CA VAL A 7 -0.04 -9.48 -10.71
C VAL A 7 0.76 -8.63 -9.71
N ILE A 8 2.03 -8.41 -10.02
CA ILE A 8 2.98 -7.76 -9.12
C ILE A 8 3.64 -6.60 -9.86
N ILE A 9 3.71 -5.43 -9.23
CA ILE A 9 4.62 -4.37 -9.65
C ILE A 9 5.81 -4.32 -8.68
N THR A 10 7.01 -4.05 -9.18
CA THR A 10 8.21 -4.07 -8.33
C THR A 10 9.31 -3.12 -8.84
N PHE A 11 10.16 -2.66 -7.92
CA PHE A 11 11.38 -1.90 -8.22
C PHE A 11 12.35 -2.00 -7.04
N ASN A 12 13.52 -2.61 -7.26
CA ASN A 12 14.57 -2.84 -6.26
C ASN A 12 14.04 -3.49 -4.95
N GLU A 13 13.39 -4.64 -5.09
CA GLU A 13 12.79 -5.41 -3.98
C GLU A 13 13.50 -6.74 -3.71
N GLU A 14 14.81 -6.84 -3.91
CA GLU A 14 15.56 -8.10 -3.73
C GLU A 14 15.37 -8.75 -2.35
N ARG A 15 15.03 -7.94 -1.35
CA ARG A 15 14.82 -8.36 0.05
C ARG A 15 13.46 -9.00 0.31
N ASN A 16 12.45 -8.66 -0.49
CA ASN A 16 11.05 -8.97 -0.21
C ASN A 16 10.41 -9.81 -1.33
N ILE A 17 10.85 -9.64 -2.57
CA ILE A 17 10.21 -10.20 -3.75
C ILE A 17 10.14 -11.74 -3.70
N GLU A 18 11.16 -12.40 -3.14
CA GLU A 18 11.13 -13.86 -2.96
C GLU A 18 9.95 -14.29 -2.08
N GLN A 19 9.74 -13.61 -0.96
CA GLN A 19 8.64 -13.91 -0.04
C GLN A 19 7.28 -13.59 -0.68
N CYS A 20 7.19 -12.51 -1.47
CA CYS A 20 6.00 -12.17 -2.26
C CYS A 20 5.64 -13.34 -3.20
N LEU A 21 6.60 -13.78 -4.02
CA LEU A 21 6.43 -14.85 -4.99
C LEU A 21 6.07 -16.18 -4.33
N GLN A 22 6.83 -16.61 -3.32
CA GLN A 22 6.56 -17.84 -2.56
C GLN A 22 5.14 -17.86 -1.96
N SER A 23 4.60 -16.70 -1.58
CA SER A 23 3.24 -16.62 -1.03
C SER A 23 2.13 -16.84 -2.07
N LEU A 24 2.46 -16.75 -3.36
CA LEU A 24 1.53 -16.86 -4.48
C LEU A 24 1.61 -18.21 -5.23
N VAL A 25 2.77 -18.88 -5.24
CA VAL A 25 3.02 -20.09 -6.06
C VAL A 25 1.90 -21.14 -5.95
N ASP A 26 1.43 -21.44 -4.73
CA ASP A 26 0.40 -22.45 -4.49
C ASP A 26 -1.04 -21.90 -4.46
N VAL A 27 -1.21 -20.61 -4.78
CA VAL A 27 -2.48 -19.88 -4.65
C VAL A 27 -3.06 -19.51 -6.01
N VAL A 28 -2.23 -19.00 -6.91
CA VAL A 28 -2.62 -18.50 -8.23
C VAL A 28 -2.17 -19.45 -9.34
N ASP A 29 -2.77 -19.33 -10.52
CA ASP A 29 -2.52 -20.23 -11.66
C ASP A 29 -1.46 -19.67 -12.62
N GLU A 30 -1.16 -18.37 -12.50
CA GLU A 30 -0.02 -17.70 -13.14
C GLU A 30 0.44 -16.52 -12.29
N ILE A 31 1.70 -16.11 -12.44
CA ILE A 31 2.25 -14.91 -11.82
C ILE A 31 2.87 -14.03 -12.90
N ILE A 32 2.47 -12.77 -12.93
CA ILE A 32 3.03 -11.73 -13.78
C ILE A 32 3.75 -10.73 -12.89
N VAL A 33 5.03 -10.49 -13.17
CA VAL A 33 5.86 -9.49 -12.51
C VAL A 33 6.17 -8.39 -13.52
N VAL A 34 5.76 -7.17 -13.21
CA VAL A 34 6.13 -5.97 -13.96
C VAL A 34 7.19 -5.21 -13.16
N ASP A 35 8.41 -5.26 -13.66
CA ASP A 35 9.57 -4.64 -13.04
C ASP A 35 9.89 -3.28 -13.68
N SER A 36 10.13 -2.28 -12.84
CA SER A 36 10.51 -0.93 -13.29
C SER A 36 12.02 -0.76 -13.48
N PHE A 37 12.66 -1.73 -14.14
CA PHE A 37 14.10 -1.81 -14.36
C PHE A 37 14.91 -1.81 -13.06
N SER A 38 14.65 -2.80 -12.21
CA SER A 38 15.45 -3.04 -11.01
C SER A 38 16.92 -3.21 -11.35
N THR A 39 17.77 -2.62 -10.52
CA THR A 39 19.24 -2.65 -10.63
C THR A 39 19.88 -3.57 -9.60
N ASP A 40 19.10 -4.07 -8.64
CA ASP A 40 19.49 -5.05 -7.65
C ASP A 40 19.19 -6.50 -8.11
N ASN A 41 19.23 -7.48 -7.20
CA ASN A 41 18.98 -8.87 -7.55
C ASN A 41 17.51 -9.24 -7.80
N THR A 42 16.57 -8.29 -7.79
CA THR A 42 15.12 -8.55 -7.98
C THR A 42 14.85 -9.39 -9.22
N LYS A 43 15.45 -9.03 -10.37
CA LYS A 43 15.27 -9.75 -11.64
C LYS A 43 15.77 -11.18 -11.57
N ALA A 44 16.92 -11.41 -10.95
CA ALA A 44 17.50 -12.74 -10.81
C ALA A 44 16.62 -13.63 -9.93
N ILE A 45 16.10 -13.09 -8.82
CA ILE A 45 15.18 -13.80 -7.92
C ILE A 45 13.89 -14.16 -8.66
N CYS A 46 13.25 -13.21 -9.36
CA CYS A 46 12.02 -13.49 -10.10
C CYS A 46 12.19 -14.61 -11.14
N LYS A 47 13.32 -14.62 -11.86
CA LYS A 47 13.61 -15.64 -12.88
C LYS A 47 13.84 -17.05 -12.32
N ALA A 48 14.06 -17.19 -11.02
CA ALA A 48 14.12 -18.51 -10.37
C ALA A 48 12.73 -19.13 -10.16
N PHE A 49 11.66 -18.34 -10.33
CA PHE A 49 10.27 -18.79 -10.22
C PHE A 49 9.64 -18.94 -11.62
N ASN A 50 8.57 -19.72 -11.70
CA ASN A 50 7.77 -19.84 -12.92
C ASN A 50 6.83 -18.62 -13.07
N VAL A 51 7.39 -17.49 -13.51
CA VAL A 51 6.67 -16.22 -13.67
C VAL A 51 6.83 -15.65 -15.07
N THR A 52 5.85 -14.89 -15.52
CA THR A 52 5.99 -13.99 -16.66
C THR A 52 6.65 -12.70 -16.16
N PHE A 53 7.93 -12.50 -16.45
CA PHE A 53 8.68 -11.31 -16.06
C PHE A 53 8.71 -10.29 -17.21
N ILE A 54 8.22 -9.08 -16.96
CA ILE A 54 8.10 -7.99 -17.93
C ILE A 54 8.82 -6.76 -17.37
N GLU A 55 9.68 -6.15 -18.18
CA GLU A 55 10.33 -4.89 -17.84
C GLU A 55 9.57 -3.74 -18.50
N GLN A 56 9.23 -2.72 -17.70
CA GLN A 56 8.45 -1.57 -18.15
C GLN A 56 8.89 -0.34 -17.37
N GLU A 57 9.25 0.74 -18.08
CA GLU A 57 9.60 2.02 -17.46
C GLU A 57 8.48 2.48 -16.53
N PHE A 58 8.83 3.02 -15.36
CA PHE A 58 7.83 3.40 -14.36
C PHE A 58 6.93 4.52 -14.88
N LEU A 59 5.70 4.16 -15.24
CA LEU A 59 4.70 5.09 -15.79
C LEU A 59 3.98 5.92 -14.70
N GLY A 60 4.21 5.59 -13.43
CA GLY A 60 3.38 6.01 -12.29
C GLY A 60 2.71 4.81 -11.63
N TYR A 61 2.32 4.91 -10.35
CA TYR A 61 1.79 3.76 -9.61
C TYR A 61 0.49 3.23 -10.21
N ILE A 62 -0.42 4.12 -10.58
CA ILE A 62 -1.71 3.75 -11.18
C ILE A 62 -1.50 3.10 -12.55
N GLU A 63 -0.71 3.75 -13.39
CA GLU A 63 -0.43 3.35 -14.77
C GLU A 63 0.29 2.00 -14.81
N GLN A 64 1.31 1.82 -13.96
CA GLN A 64 2.05 0.56 -13.84
C GLN A 64 1.17 -0.59 -13.36
N LYS A 65 0.30 -0.35 -12.37
CA LYS A 65 -0.63 -1.36 -11.85
C LYS A 65 -1.68 -1.74 -12.89
N ASN A 66 -2.22 -0.78 -13.64
CA ASN A 66 -3.14 -1.05 -14.74
C ASN A 66 -2.45 -1.79 -15.90
N PHE A 67 -1.20 -1.46 -16.21
CA PHE A 67 -0.40 -2.23 -17.16
C PHE A 67 -0.21 -3.68 -16.69
N ALA A 68 0.13 -3.91 -15.42
CA ALA A 68 0.24 -5.26 -14.87
C ALA A 68 -1.09 -6.04 -14.97
N LEU A 69 -2.24 -5.39 -14.72
CA LEU A 69 -3.56 -5.98 -14.93
C LEU A 69 -3.81 -6.36 -16.39
N SER A 70 -3.35 -5.57 -17.37
CA SER A 70 -3.58 -5.87 -18.79
C SER A 70 -2.78 -7.07 -19.28
N GLN A 71 -1.69 -7.43 -18.59
CA GLN A 71 -0.86 -8.59 -18.92
C GLN A 71 -1.41 -9.91 -18.37
N ALA A 72 -2.41 -9.88 -17.49
CA ALA A 72 -3.01 -11.09 -16.92
C ALA A 72 -3.82 -11.89 -17.96
N SER A 73 -3.55 -13.19 -18.07
CA SER A 73 -4.28 -14.10 -18.95
C SER A 73 -5.66 -14.45 -18.40
N PHE A 74 -5.82 -14.48 -17.06
CA PHE A 74 -7.10 -14.74 -16.41
C PHE A 74 -7.83 -13.46 -16.00
N ASN A 75 -9.15 -13.57 -15.80
CA ASN A 75 -10.01 -12.43 -15.45
C ASN A 75 -9.92 -12.06 -13.97
N TYR A 76 -9.72 -13.05 -13.11
CA TYR A 76 -9.67 -12.83 -11.67
C TYR A 76 -8.22 -12.68 -11.26
N VAL A 77 -7.93 -11.65 -10.48
CA VAL A 77 -6.55 -11.29 -10.13
C VAL A 77 -6.36 -11.21 -8.63
N VAL A 78 -5.13 -11.48 -8.20
CA VAL A 78 -4.58 -11.07 -6.91
C VAL A 78 -3.48 -10.06 -7.23
N SER A 79 -3.68 -8.80 -6.88
CA SER A 79 -2.69 -7.75 -7.12
C SER A 79 -1.90 -7.48 -5.84
N LEU A 80 -0.56 -7.49 -5.93
CA LEU A 80 0.35 -7.17 -4.83
C LEU A 80 1.43 -6.19 -5.30
N ASP A 81 2.02 -5.46 -4.35
CA ASP A 81 3.29 -4.76 -4.56
C ASP A 81 4.45 -5.73 -4.20
N GLY A 82 5.64 -5.56 -4.78
CA GLY A 82 6.77 -6.49 -4.60
C GLY A 82 7.26 -6.67 -3.15
N ASP A 83 6.88 -5.74 -2.27
CA ASP A 83 7.14 -5.75 -0.82
C ASP A 83 5.99 -6.32 0.03
N GLU A 84 4.92 -6.78 -0.61
CA GLU A 84 3.73 -7.38 0.00
C GLU A 84 3.73 -8.92 -0.18
N ALA A 85 3.27 -9.68 0.82
CA ALA A 85 3.12 -11.13 0.73
C ALA A 85 1.83 -11.62 1.41
N LEU A 86 1.25 -12.72 0.94
CA LEU A 86 0.06 -13.30 1.55
C LEU A 86 0.41 -14.08 2.82
N SER A 87 -0.25 -13.79 3.94
CA SER A 87 -0.20 -14.66 5.12
C SER A 87 -0.79 -16.04 4.81
N LYS A 88 -0.39 -17.10 5.55
CA LYS A 88 -0.92 -18.45 5.33
C LYS A 88 -2.46 -18.54 5.46
N THR A 89 -3.05 -17.77 6.36
CA THR A 89 -4.51 -17.66 6.49
C THR A 89 -5.16 -17.02 5.26
N LEU A 90 -4.52 -16.01 4.68
CA LEU A 90 -5.00 -15.37 3.46
C LEU A 90 -4.81 -16.27 2.23
N GLN A 91 -3.68 -16.97 2.12
CA GLN A 91 -3.44 -17.99 1.08
C GLN A 91 -4.59 -19.02 1.08
N LYS A 92 -4.90 -19.59 2.24
CA LYS A 92 -6.02 -20.54 2.38
C LYS A 92 -7.36 -19.91 1.98
N SER A 93 -7.63 -18.68 2.43
CA SER A 93 -8.88 -17.98 2.11
C SER A 93 -9.04 -17.72 0.61
N ILE A 94 -7.95 -17.45 -0.11
CA ILE A 94 -7.98 -17.24 -1.57
C ILE A 94 -8.15 -18.58 -2.30
N ILE A 95 -7.50 -19.66 -1.84
CA ILE A 95 -7.68 -21.00 -2.42
C ILE A 95 -9.15 -21.44 -2.30
N ASP A 96 -9.75 -21.32 -1.12
CA ASP A 96 -11.17 -21.66 -0.88
C ASP A 96 -12.11 -20.79 -1.75
N LEU A 97 -11.72 -19.54 -2.02
CA LEU A 97 -12.46 -18.61 -2.84
C LEU A 97 -12.55 -19.06 -4.32
N LYS A 98 -11.55 -19.77 -4.86
CA LYS A 98 -11.56 -20.29 -6.25
C LYS A 98 -12.77 -21.19 -6.56
N SER A 99 -13.39 -21.78 -5.53
CA SER A 99 -14.57 -22.64 -5.63
C SER A 99 -15.86 -21.98 -5.17
N SER A 100 -15.80 -20.75 -4.63
CA SER A 100 -16.95 -20.11 -3.95
C SER A 100 -17.01 -18.60 -4.19
N TRP A 101 -16.66 -18.15 -5.39
CA TRP A 101 -16.70 -16.74 -5.77
C TRP A 101 -18.13 -16.19 -5.76
N LYS A 102 -18.35 -15.10 -5.02
CA LYS A 102 -19.68 -14.54 -4.71
C LYS A 102 -19.76 -13.02 -4.85
N PHE A 103 -18.63 -12.32 -4.70
CA PHE A 103 -18.56 -10.87 -4.66
C PHE A 103 -17.77 -10.33 -5.85
N ASP A 104 -17.93 -9.07 -6.20
CA ASP A 104 -17.23 -8.44 -7.32
C ASP A 104 -15.74 -8.19 -7.01
N GLY A 105 -15.42 -8.10 -5.71
CA GLY A 105 -14.06 -7.99 -5.21
C GLY A 105 -13.98 -8.27 -3.72
N TYR A 106 -12.75 -8.45 -3.24
CA TYR A 106 -12.46 -8.91 -1.90
C TYR A 106 -11.36 -8.07 -1.27
N TYR A 107 -11.66 -7.55 -0.09
CA TYR A 107 -10.70 -6.88 0.77
C TYR A 107 -9.89 -7.90 1.58
N ALA A 108 -8.63 -7.55 1.83
CA ALA A 108 -7.82 -8.11 2.90
C ALA A 108 -7.21 -6.96 3.72
N ASN A 109 -6.85 -7.22 4.96
CA ASN A 109 -6.12 -6.23 5.75
C ASN A 109 -4.64 -6.28 5.36
N ARG A 110 -4.03 -5.11 5.22
CA ARG A 110 -2.58 -4.97 5.16
C ARG A 110 -2.04 -4.83 6.58
N PHE A 111 -1.18 -5.77 6.97
CA PHE A 111 -0.54 -5.81 8.27
C PHE A 111 0.92 -5.37 8.09
N ASN A 112 1.27 -4.23 8.67
CA ASN A 112 2.57 -3.60 8.39
C ASN A 112 3.59 -4.00 9.46
N ASN A 113 4.80 -4.35 9.01
CA ASN A 113 5.98 -4.50 9.85
C ASN A 113 6.78 -3.19 9.86
N PHE A 114 7.09 -2.69 11.05
CA PHE A 114 7.86 -1.50 11.29
C PHE A 114 9.07 -1.84 12.15
N CYS A 115 10.28 -1.68 11.60
CA CYS A 115 11.54 -1.95 12.30
C CYS A 115 11.57 -3.32 13.00
N GLY A 116 11.06 -4.36 12.33
CA GLY A 116 11.02 -5.74 12.85
C GLY A 116 9.75 -6.10 13.63
N GLN A 117 8.89 -5.14 13.99
CA GLN A 117 7.67 -5.38 14.75
C GLN A 117 6.41 -5.26 13.88
N TRP A 118 5.50 -6.23 13.97
CA TRP A 118 4.18 -6.10 13.37
C TRP A 118 3.26 -5.20 14.21
N ILE A 119 2.67 -4.19 13.59
CA ILE A 119 1.95 -3.10 14.28
C ILE A 119 0.43 -3.33 14.20
N LYS A 120 -0.22 -3.46 15.35
CA LYS A 120 -1.66 -3.79 15.45
C LYS A 120 -2.56 -2.62 15.80
N HIS A 121 -1.98 -1.54 16.31
CA HIS A 121 -2.71 -0.38 16.81
C HIS A 121 -2.29 0.88 16.04
N SER A 122 -2.66 2.05 16.55
CA SER A 122 -2.55 3.35 15.87
C SER A 122 -3.43 3.41 14.60
N ASP A 123 -3.13 4.32 13.68
CA ASP A 123 -3.84 4.39 12.39
C ASP A 123 -3.28 3.39 11.35
N TRP A 124 -2.39 2.47 11.74
CA TRP A 124 -1.70 1.52 10.85
C TRP A 124 -2.44 0.18 10.64
N TYR A 125 -3.32 -0.22 11.56
CA TYR A 125 -4.11 -1.44 11.45
C TYR A 125 -5.49 -1.29 12.14
N PRO A 126 -6.58 -1.87 11.58
CA PRO A 126 -6.64 -2.60 10.31
C PRO A 126 -6.65 -1.66 9.09
N ASN A 127 -5.82 -1.97 8.08
CA ASN A 127 -5.74 -1.22 6.82
C ASN A 127 -6.32 -2.04 5.67
N LYS A 128 -7.58 -1.82 5.32
CA LYS A 128 -8.29 -2.63 4.31
C LYS A 128 -7.83 -2.26 2.90
N LYS A 129 -7.44 -3.26 2.10
CA LYS A 129 -7.04 -3.10 0.70
C LYS A 129 -7.82 -4.05 -0.20
N LEU A 130 -8.43 -3.51 -1.26
CA LEU A 130 -9.07 -4.30 -2.32
C LEU A 130 -7.98 -4.84 -3.23
N ARG A 131 -7.74 -6.15 -3.15
CA ARG A 131 -6.57 -6.78 -3.76
C ARG A 131 -6.91 -8.04 -4.57
N ILE A 132 -8.14 -8.55 -4.44
CA ILE A 132 -8.62 -9.71 -5.19
C ILE A 132 -9.94 -9.33 -5.87
N PHE A 133 -10.00 -9.35 -7.21
CA PHE A 133 -11.16 -8.84 -7.96
C PHE A 133 -11.18 -9.34 -9.41
N ASP A 134 -12.29 -9.12 -10.13
CA ASP A 134 -12.37 -9.33 -11.59
C ASP A 134 -11.85 -8.08 -12.32
N ARG A 135 -10.72 -8.22 -13.03
CA ARG A 135 -10.04 -7.12 -13.73
C ARG A 135 -10.88 -6.50 -14.86
N ARG A 136 -11.90 -7.20 -15.38
CA ARG A 136 -12.79 -6.64 -16.43
C ARG A 136 -13.75 -5.59 -15.88
N CYS A 137 -13.94 -5.59 -14.57
CA CYS A 137 -14.87 -4.71 -13.87
C CYS A 137 -14.15 -3.74 -12.94
N ALA A 138 -12.83 -3.65 -13.01
CA ALA A 138 -11.99 -2.95 -12.06
C ALA A 138 -10.84 -2.22 -12.77
N GLU A 139 -10.45 -1.08 -12.21
CA GLU A 139 -9.27 -0.34 -12.64
C GLU A 139 -8.62 0.35 -11.44
N TRP A 140 -7.31 0.57 -11.51
CA TRP A 140 -6.64 1.44 -10.56
C TRP A 140 -6.90 2.90 -10.92
N LYS A 141 -7.31 3.68 -9.92
CA LYS A 141 -7.58 5.12 -10.00
C LYS A 141 -7.05 5.81 -8.75
N GLY A 142 -7.17 7.13 -8.70
CA GLY A 142 -6.76 7.95 -7.56
C GLY A 142 -5.78 9.04 -7.98
N ILE A 143 -5.11 9.61 -6.99
CA ILE A 143 -4.05 10.60 -7.20
C ILE A 143 -2.78 9.98 -6.68
N ASN A 144 -1.78 9.77 -7.53
CA ASN A 144 -0.48 9.22 -7.12
C ASN A 144 0.07 9.98 -5.89
N PRO A 145 0.48 9.29 -4.79
CA PRO A 145 0.56 7.83 -4.59
C PRO A 145 -0.65 7.20 -3.85
N HIS A 146 -1.76 7.92 -3.69
CA HIS A 146 -3.00 7.42 -3.08
C HIS A 146 -3.87 6.66 -4.08
N ASP A 147 -3.30 5.63 -4.72
CA ASP A 147 -4.03 4.76 -5.63
C ASP A 147 -5.00 3.83 -4.90
N ASN A 148 -6.14 3.55 -5.54
CA ASN A 148 -7.11 2.55 -5.13
C ASN A 148 -7.73 1.84 -6.33
N VAL A 149 -8.13 0.59 -6.12
CA VAL A 149 -8.94 -0.14 -7.10
C VAL A 149 -10.38 0.37 -7.00
N GLN A 150 -10.94 0.78 -8.14
CA GLN A 150 -12.34 1.15 -8.27
C GLN A 150 -13.04 0.16 -9.18
N LEU A 151 -14.20 -0.34 -8.75
CA LEU A 151 -15.05 -1.16 -9.60
C LEU A 151 -15.95 -0.25 -10.44
N HIS A 152 -16.16 -0.61 -11.71
CA HIS A 152 -16.99 0.16 -12.64
C HIS A 152 -18.45 0.26 -12.19
N ASN A 153 -18.93 -0.75 -11.46
CA ASN A 153 -20.31 -0.78 -10.96
C ASN A 153 -20.42 -0.16 -9.56
N ALA A 154 -21.16 0.95 -9.45
CA ALA A 154 -21.42 1.61 -8.17
C ALA A 154 -22.20 0.75 -7.15
N LYS A 155 -22.89 -0.31 -7.60
CA LYS A 155 -23.61 -1.27 -6.74
C LYS A 155 -22.82 -2.55 -6.47
N ALA A 156 -21.51 -2.56 -6.77
CA ALA A 156 -20.66 -3.70 -6.53
C ALA A 156 -20.68 -4.14 -5.06
N LYS A 157 -20.69 -5.45 -4.85
CA LYS A 157 -20.66 -6.07 -3.52
C LYS A 157 -19.25 -6.55 -3.24
N PHE A 158 -18.81 -6.34 -2.02
CA PHE A 158 -17.45 -6.70 -1.59
C PHE A 158 -17.47 -7.76 -0.50
N GLY A 159 -16.57 -8.73 -0.63
CA GLY A 159 -16.21 -9.66 0.44
C GLY A 159 -15.04 -9.14 1.26
N HIS A 160 -14.79 -9.78 2.40
CA HIS A 160 -13.56 -9.58 3.18
C HIS A 160 -12.98 -10.95 3.51
N LEU A 161 -11.75 -11.20 3.07
CA LEU A 161 -11.06 -12.47 3.31
C LEU A 161 -10.40 -12.48 4.69
N LYS A 162 -10.26 -13.67 5.26
CA LYS A 162 -9.53 -13.85 6.52
C LYS A 162 -8.03 -13.85 6.25
N GLY A 163 -7.27 -13.34 7.21
CA GLY A 163 -5.82 -13.19 7.09
C GLY A 163 -5.40 -11.87 6.47
N ASP A 164 -4.09 -11.68 6.38
CA ASP A 164 -3.47 -10.41 6.09
C ASP A 164 -2.53 -10.46 4.89
N ILE A 165 -2.39 -9.31 4.25
CA ILE A 165 -1.30 -8.96 3.35
C ILE A 165 -0.18 -8.43 4.24
N LEU A 166 0.87 -9.21 4.36
CA LEU A 166 2.06 -8.88 5.13
C LEU A 166 2.87 -7.85 4.35
N HIS A 167 3.12 -6.69 4.94
CA HIS A 167 3.83 -5.60 4.27
C HIS A 167 5.01 -5.12 5.12
N LYS A 168 6.24 -5.30 4.62
CA LYS A 168 7.46 -4.84 5.31
C LYS A 168 7.74 -3.38 4.99
N THR A 169 6.93 -2.50 5.57
CA THR A 169 6.86 -1.07 5.25
C THR A 169 8.19 -0.32 5.46
N TYR A 170 8.82 -0.40 6.64
CA TYR A 170 10.09 0.29 6.91
C TYR A 170 11.01 -0.61 7.75
N GLN A 171 12.28 -0.68 7.36
CA GLN A 171 13.29 -1.49 8.07
C GLN A 171 14.01 -0.69 9.14
N THR A 172 14.10 0.64 8.99
CA THR A 172 14.83 1.51 9.92
C THR A 172 14.06 2.78 10.25
N TYR A 173 14.37 3.36 11.42
CA TYR A 173 13.84 4.67 11.80
C TYR A 173 14.28 5.79 10.85
N SER A 174 15.50 5.68 10.28
CA SER A 174 16.02 6.67 9.32
C SER A 174 15.21 6.69 8.03
N GLU A 175 14.88 5.52 7.50
CA GLU A 175 14.01 5.38 6.32
C GLU A 175 12.64 6.03 6.58
N PHE A 176 12.07 5.77 7.76
CA PHE A 176 10.79 6.36 8.13
C PHE A 176 10.83 7.90 8.24
N ASN A 177 11.94 8.45 8.76
CA ASN A 177 12.17 9.90 8.81
C ASN A 177 12.23 10.51 7.40
N GLN A 178 12.99 9.90 6.49
CA GLN A 178 13.11 10.38 5.11
C GLN A 178 11.75 10.37 4.39
N LYS A 179 10.98 9.29 4.58
CA LYS A 179 9.62 9.18 4.01
C LYS A 179 8.67 10.21 4.64
N THR A 180 8.76 10.46 5.94
CA THR A 180 7.99 11.50 6.63
C THR A 180 8.24 12.88 6.02
N GLU A 181 9.50 13.21 5.76
CA GLU A 181 9.86 14.48 5.13
C GLU A 181 9.30 14.58 3.70
N TYR A 182 9.48 13.54 2.89
CA TYR A 182 8.96 13.48 1.52
C TYR A 182 7.43 13.58 1.45
N PHE A 183 6.70 12.76 2.22
CA PHE A 183 5.24 12.75 2.20
C PHE A 183 4.62 14.02 2.77
N SER A 184 5.25 14.65 3.77
CA SER A 184 4.77 15.93 4.29
C SER A 184 4.86 17.06 3.25
N THR A 185 5.88 17.05 2.38
CA THR A 185 6.00 17.99 1.24
C THR A 185 4.89 17.78 0.22
N ILE A 186 4.64 16.53 -0.19
CA ILE A 186 3.55 16.20 -1.13
C ILE A 186 2.20 16.63 -0.54
N ALA A 187 1.94 16.30 0.72
CA ALA A 187 0.69 16.66 1.37
C ALA A 187 0.50 18.18 1.50
N ALA A 188 1.58 18.92 1.76
CA ALA A 188 1.55 20.39 1.81
C ALA A 188 1.21 20.98 0.43
N LYS A 189 1.85 20.50 -0.63
CA LYS A 189 1.58 20.93 -2.00
C LYS A 189 0.14 20.63 -2.43
N ALA A 190 -0.34 19.42 -2.17
CA ALA A 190 -1.74 19.05 -2.42
C ALA A 190 -2.73 19.94 -1.64
N TYR A 191 -2.41 20.31 -0.39
CA TYR A 191 -3.25 21.23 0.37
C TYR A 191 -3.25 22.63 -0.24
N PHE A 192 -2.09 23.13 -0.65
CA PHE A 192 -1.94 24.42 -1.31
C PHE A 192 -2.74 24.47 -2.61
N ASP A 193 -2.58 23.47 -3.47
CA ASP A 193 -3.29 23.39 -4.76
C ASP A 193 -4.82 23.25 -4.58
N SER A 194 -5.27 22.65 -3.46
CA SER A 194 -6.68 22.60 -3.07
C SER A 194 -7.23 23.87 -2.38
N GLY A 195 -6.43 24.94 -2.29
CA GLY A 195 -6.82 26.21 -1.67
C GLY A 195 -6.93 26.17 -0.14
N LYS A 196 -6.41 25.13 0.52
CA LYS A 196 -6.43 25.03 1.99
C LYS A 196 -5.43 26.03 2.58
N LYS A 197 -5.84 26.67 3.67
CA LYS A 197 -5.00 27.64 4.39
C LYS A 197 -4.39 27.09 5.68
N SER A 198 -3.12 27.44 5.93
CA SER A 198 -2.40 27.20 7.17
C SER A 198 -2.51 28.37 8.14
N SER A 199 -2.46 28.08 9.44
CA SER A 199 -2.40 29.07 10.51
C SER A 199 -1.57 28.54 11.68
N LEU A 200 -1.04 29.43 12.53
CA LEU A 200 -0.25 29.00 13.70
C LEU A 200 -1.06 28.06 14.62
N LEU A 201 -2.36 28.33 14.79
CA LEU A 201 -3.25 27.46 15.55
C LEU A 201 -3.32 26.05 14.93
N LYS A 202 -3.42 25.94 13.60
CA LYS A 202 -3.44 24.63 12.92
C LYS A 202 -2.11 23.89 13.03
N ILE A 203 -0.98 24.61 13.03
CA ILE A 203 0.37 24.05 13.18
C ILE A 203 0.56 23.47 14.59
N ILE A 204 -0.04 24.07 15.63
CA ILE A 204 0.10 23.58 17.02
C ILE A 204 -0.96 22.52 17.36
N TRP A 205 -2.23 22.82 17.07
CA TRP A 205 -3.35 21.98 17.50
C TRP A 205 -3.44 20.66 16.73
N ASN A 206 -3.30 20.67 15.40
CA ASN A 206 -3.53 19.46 14.60
C ASN A 206 -2.49 18.36 14.88
N PRO A 207 -1.18 18.65 15.01
CA PRO A 207 -0.19 17.64 15.40
C PRO A 207 -0.44 17.07 16.80
N THR A 208 -0.78 17.94 17.77
CA THR A 208 -1.10 17.53 19.15
C THR A 208 -2.30 16.59 19.18
N TRP A 209 -3.35 16.94 18.46
CA TRP A 209 -4.54 16.09 18.32
C TRP A 209 -4.24 14.79 17.57
N ALA A 210 -3.41 14.83 16.52
CA ALA A 210 -3.01 13.65 15.78
C ALA A 210 -2.24 12.66 16.66
N PHE A 211 -1.30 13.14 17.49
CA PHE A 211 -0.64 12.33 18.50
C PHE A 211 -1.65 11.73 19.49
N PHE A 212 -2.47 12.58 20.11
CA PHE A 212 -3.42 12.14 21.13
C PHE A 212 -4.37 11.06 20.62
N LYS A 213 -4.94 11.28 19.43
CA LYS A 213 -5.82 10.32 18.77
C LYS A 213 -5.07 9.01 18.47
N SER A 214 -3.90 9.07 17.84
CA SER A 214 -3.15 7.88 17.42
C SER A 214 -2.63 7.07 18.62
N TYR A 215 -2.17 7.75 19.67
CA TYR A 215 -1.59 7.11 20.84
C TYR A 215 -2.66 6.58 21.78
N PHE A 216 -3.62 7.41 22.20
CA PHE A 216 -4.61 7.03 23.23
C PHE A 216 -5.89 6.45 22.63
N LEU A 217 -6.52 7.13 21.66
CA LEU A 217 -7.81 6.68 21.11
C LEU A 217 -7.67 5.47 20.19
N ARG A 218 -6.54 5.36 19.49
CA ARG A 218 -6.19 4.22 18.63
C ARG A 218 -5.27 3.22 19.33
N LEU A 219 -5.08 3.36 20.63
CA LEU A 219 -4.32 2.44 21.48
C LEU A 219 -2.89 2.18 20.99
N GLY A 220 -2.27 3.15 20.30
CA GLY A 220 -0.89 3.02 19.78
C GLY A 220 0.13 2.68 20.88
N PHE A 221 -0.14 3.03 22.13
CA PHE A 221 0.71 2.64 23.27
C PHE A 221 0.82 1.12 23.48
N LEU A 222 -0.15 0.32 23.00
CA LEU A 222 -0.11 -1.14 23.10
C LEU A 222 0.97 -1.78 22.20
N ASP A 223 1.44 -1.07 21.18
CA ASP A 223 2.58 -1.49 20.35
C ASP A 223 3.94 -1.07 20.95
N GLY A 224 3.98 -0.61 22.20
CA GLY A 224 5.21 -0.27 22.93
C GLY A 224 5.99 0.90 22.30
N PHE A 225 7.32 0.76 22.23
CA PHE A 225 8.19 1.83 21.72
C PHE A 225 7.91 2.15 20.25
N ASN A 226 7.75 1.15 19.40
CA ASN A 226 7.42 1.36 17.99
C ASN A 226 6.06 2.04 17.83
N GLY A 227 5.07 1.67 18.66
CA GLY A 227 3.79 2.38 18.71
C GLY A 227 3.93 3.85 19.07
N PHE A 228 4.76 4.17 20.08
CA PHE A 228 5.07 5.55 20.43
C PHE A 228 5.76 6.30 19.29
N VAL A 229 6.80 5.73 18.67
CA VAL A 229 7.53 6.32 17.54
C VAL A 229 6.58 6.63 16.37
N ILE A 230 5.71 5.69 16.01
CA ILE A 230 4.70 5.89 14.95
C ILE A 230 3.75 7.05 15.28
N CYS A 231 3.30 7.16 16.54
CA CYS A 231 2.43 8.25 16.96
C CYS A 231 3.14 9.60 16.93
N VAL A 232 4.40 9.67 17.38
CA VAL A 232 5.24 10.88 17.27
C VAL A 232 5.41 11.29 15.82
N GLN A 233 5.69 10.35 14.93
CA GLN A 233 5.85 10.65 13.50
C GLN A 233 4.54 11.04 12.83
N THR A 234 3.41 10.49 13.26
CA THR A 234 2.08 10.91 12.80
C THR A 234 1.83 12.40 13.11
N ALA A 235 2.23 12.84 14.30
CA ALA A 235 2.19 14.24 14.69
C ALA A 235 3.19 15.07 13.87
N ASN A 236 4.43 14.59 13.72
CA ASN A 236 5.48 15.27 12.96
C ASN A 236 5.10 15.50 11.49
N ILE A 237 4.57 14.47 10.80
CA ILE A 237 4.04 14.59 9.43
C ILE A 237 2.98 15.70 9.37
N THR A 238 2.08 15.73 10.35
CA THR A 238 1.01 16.74 10.42
C THR A 238 1.59 18.14 10.63
N PHE A 239 2.60 18.27 11.49
CA PHE A 239 3.29 19.53 11.76
C PHE A 239 3.99 20.04 10.49
N LEU A 240 4.85 19.22 9.89
CA LEU A 240 5.60 19.55 8.68
C LEU A 240 4.67 19.92 7.53
N LYS A 241 3.57 19.19 7.33
CA LYS A 241 2.56 19.51 6.31
C LYS A 241 2.02 20.93 6.46
N TYR A 242 1.60 21.33 7.67
CA TYR A 242 1.06 22.69 7.88
C TYR A 242 2.14 23.78 7.86
N SER A 243 3.35 23.48 8.32
CA SER A 243 4.50 24.39 8.27
C SER A 243 4.90 24.67 6.81
N LYS A 244 5.08 23.63 6.00
CA LYS A 244 5.38 23.75 4.56
C LYS A 244 4.25 24.40 3.77
N LEU A 245 2.99 24.14 4.13
CA LEU A 245 1.85 24.84 3.53
C LEU A 245 1.92 26.35 3.79
N ARG A 246 2.27 26.76 5.02
CA ARG A 246 2.43 28.17 5.37
C ARG A 246 3.61 28.82 4.64
N GLU A 247 4.68 28.07 4.40
CA GLU A 247 5.82 28.51 3.59
C GLU A 247 5.40 28.74 2.13
N LEU A 248 4.72 27.78 1.50
CA LEU A 248 4.17 27.90 0.14
C LEU A 248 3.24 29.11 0.00
N GLU A 249 2.37 29.34 0.99
CA GLU A 249 1.51 30.53 1.03
C GLU A 249 2.28 31.84 1.10
N LYS A 250 3.42 31.89 1.80
CA LYS A 250 4.22 33.12 1.90
C LYS A 250 4.96 33.40 0.60
N ILE A 251 5.53 32.37 -0.03
CA ILE A 251 6.27 32.49 -1.28
C ILE A 251 5.34 32.94 -2.42
N ASN A 252 4.08 32.47 -2.43
CA ASN A 252 3.11 32.76 -3.48
C ASN A 252 2.08 33.85 -3.11
N ARG A 253 2.36 34.66 -2.09
CA ARG A 253 1.58 35.88 -1.83
C ARG A 253 2.07 36.97 -2.79
N PRO A 254 1.16 37.62 -3.54
CA PRO A 254 1.51 38.84 -4.28
C PRO A 254 1.91 39.97 -3.32
#